data_AF-A0A4Q2S4E1-F1
#
_entry.id   AF-A0A4Q2S4E1-F1
#
_cell.length_a   1.000
_cell.length_b   1.000
_cell.length_c   1.000
_cell.angle_alpha   90.00
_cell.angle_beta   90.00
_cell.angle_gamma   90.00
#
_symmetry.space_group_name_H-M   'P 1'
#
loop_
_entity.id
_entity.type
_entity.pdbx_description
1 polymer ?
#
loop_
_entity_poly.entity_id
_entity_poly.type
_entity_poly.pdbx_seq_one_letter_code
_entity_poly.pdbx_strand_id
1 'polypeptide(L)'
;MRVSRMLVSVPLLLALAWGGAPAVAVDGATRDGSFETPLQKRGEGAVPGAAHLRADSAEDGVVRRTAQLTDVQHAAGSTPAQQLAVVDVLVDVEAQTMTGTATLNGAPDPGSVVAVYVGTWSGGACQTQFVAAAVPGQAQAQFVDGEPVAAAVSVSGNQLSIATAAHPRLRNTLLECAFARVTVNAPGGAVLSTAFAGDLTDTYKPVLEVEPDDAMVGAKKGRWATVRLEVRNTSRGPATAVRLTASGAGIEIRTKTVVVGAMDDRSTEYLDLDVRLQQPKGKNGKKPNAPKPRTLTLTVTDPAAATATATTVVVLTPKPTTPKKLTGTYWWGWEDTNLQSNAGWINHAIWFVDAKWAYTGWAEGRKPRCSASVKECQRYSYNPRTGMLKLGKQKAKVTSEGFTVKHPAYADKLRLEPLTLPKKGTKLALDLYHQNWSGYCAITCTSYTDYLTMDTQQRFVEGGFSVGSWPGLGQSWSSAPADQRGTYKVVSTGVIEMSYADGTRKRQVIGIQHDPRGKPNPAAAGVVLGDVNFYD
;
A
#
# COMPACT_ATOMS: atom_id res chain seq x y z
N MET A 1 72.50 -5.05 22.92
CA MET A 1 73.60 -4.08 22.75
C MET A 1 73.59 -3.56 21.33
N ARG A 2 73.83 -2.24 21.18
CA ARG A 2 73.87 -1.43 19.94
C ARG A 2 72.53 -0.98 19.35
N VAL A 3 72.20 0.22 19.82
CA VAL A 3 71.31 1.25 19.26
C VAL A 3 71.93 1.77 17.95
N SER A 4 71.12 1.87 16.88
CA SER A 4 71.40 2.74 15.74
C SER A 4 70.12 3.47 15.35
N ARG A 5 70.18 4.81 15.48
CA ARG A 5 69.20 5.79 15.00
C ARG A 5 69.23 5.79 13.47
N MET A 6 68.06 5.72 12.83
CA MET A 6 67.88 6.14 11.44
C MET A 6 67.06 7.44 11.41
N LEU A 7 67.68 8.48 10.87
CA LEU A 7 67.05 9.73 10.49
C LEU A 7 66.06 9.46 9.35
N VAL A 8 64.80 9.88 9.53
CA VAL A 8 63.82 9.96 8.46
C VAL A 8 64.03 11.29 7.75
N SER A 9 64.56 11.21 6.52
CA SER A 9 64.63 12.30 5.57
C SER A 9 63.24 12.56 4.97
N VAL A 10 62.69 13.75 5.23
CA VAL A 10 61.47 14.27 4.60
C VAL A 10 61.77 14.60 3.13
N PRO A 11 61.04 14.05 2.14
CA PRO A 11 61.13 14.55 0.79
C PRO A 11 60.34 15.86 0.68
N LEU A 12 61.08 16.93 0.39
CA LEU A 12 60.57 18.23 0.00
C LEU A 12 59.79 18.06 -1.32
N LEU A 13 58.47 17.93 -1.25
CA LEU A 13 57.59 17.94 -2.41
C LEU A 13 57.47 19.38 -2.91
N LEU A 14 58.13 19.65 -4.05
CA LEU A 14 57.95 20.85 -4.85
C LEU A 14 56.46 21.01 -5.19
N ALA A 15 55.84 22.05 -4.65
CA ALA A 15 54.56 22.54 -5.13
C ALA A 15 54.76 23.15 -6.52
N LEU A 16 54.48 22.37 -7.57
CA LEU A 16 54.23 22.89 -8.90
C LEU A 16 52.86 23.58 -8.87
N ALA A 17 52.87 24.91 -8.93
CA ALA A 17 51.68 25.73 -9.14
C ALA A 17 51.05 25.35 -10.49
N TRP A 18 49.96 24.59 -10.45
CA TRP A 18 49.08 24.38 -11.59
C TRP A 18 48.20 25.62 -11.75
N GLY A 19 48.08 26.08 -13.00
CA GLY A 19 47.37 27.28 -13.40
C GLY A 19 45.94 27.36 -12.89
N GLY A 20 45.50 28.58 -12.63
CA GLY A 20 44.22 28.92 -12.01
C GLY A 20 43.03 28.28 -12.70
N ALA A 21 42.39 27.37 -11.99
CA ALA A 21 41.03 26.97 -12.29
C ALA A 21 40.08 28.15 -11.99
N PRO A 22 38.97 28.31 -12.74
CA PRO A 22 38.01 29.37 -12.47
C PRO A 22 37.42 29.16 -11.07
N ALA A 23 37.54 30.17 -10.21
CA ALA A 23 36.86 30.16 -8.92
C ALA A 23 35.37 30.37 -9.18
N VAL A 24 34.56 29.32 -9.00
CA VAL A 24 33.10 29.45 -8.96
C VAL A 24 32.75 30.11 -7.62
N ALA A 25 32.67 31.44 -7.62
CA ALA A 25 32.13 32.17 -6.49
C ALA A 25 30.64 31.81 -6.34
N VAL A 26 30.28 31.21 -5.22
CA VAL A 26 28.88 31.06 -4.81
C VAL A 26 28.44 32.46 -4.36
N ASP A 27 27.82 33.21 -5.27
CA ASP A 27 27.38 34.57 -4.98
C ASP A 27 26.27 34.56 -3.92
N GLY A 28 26.59 35.10 -2.74
CA GLY A 28 25.61 35.61 -1.79
C GLY A 28 25.06 36.94 -2.32
N ALA A 29 24.19 36.89 -3.32
CA ALA A 29 23.67 38.10 -3.96
C ALA A 29 22.72 38.87 -3.01
N THR A 30 23.22 39.97 -2.46
CA THR A 30 22.42 41.11 -2.01
C THR A 30 21.64 41.70 -3.18
N ARG A 31 20.37 42.01 -2.95
CA ARG A 31 19.44 42.67 -3.90
C ARG A 31 20.04 43.95 -4.50
N ASP A 32 20.34 43.93 -5.80
CA ASP A 32 20.34 45.14 -6.62
C ASP A 32 18.95 45.31 -7.25
N GLY A 33 18.28 46.40 -6.86
CA GLY A 33 16.95 46.74 -7.34
C GLY A 33 17.02 47.57 -8.61
N SER A 34 16.59 47.01 -9.74
CA SER A 34 15.94 47.75 -10.84
C SER A 34 15.54 46.83 -12.01
N PHE A 35 14.81 45.73 -11.78
CA PHE A 35 14.15 44.98 -12.87
C PHE A 35 12.87 44.31 -12.35
N GLU A 36 11.79 45.09 -12.25
CA GLU A 36 10.43 44.56 -12.14
C GLU A 36 9.80 44.47 -13.53
N THR A 37 8.95 43.45 -13.73
CA THR A 37 8.24 43.01 -14.97
C THR A 37 9.06 42.08 -15.89
N PRO A 38 8.85 40.73 -15.87
CA PRO A 38 7.56 40.02 -15.91
C PRO A 38 7.32 38.95 -14.81
N LEU A 39 8.11 38.91 -13.73
CA LEU A 39 8.01 37.89 -12.67
C LEU A 39 6.69 37.87 -11.87
N GLN A 40 5.90 38.96 -11.92
CA GLN A 40 4.68 39.10 -11.13
C GLN A 40 3.53 38.18 -11.57
N LYS A 41 3.54 37.63 -12.79
CA LYS A 41 2.47 36.74 -13.28
C LYS A 41 2.65 35.24 -12.96
N ARG A 42 3.79 34.80 -12.44
CA ARG A 42 3.98 33.40 -11.99
C ARG A 42 3.79 33.20 -10.48
N GLY A 43 3.81 34.28 -9.69
CA GLY A 43 3.53 34.23 -8.25
C GLY A 43 2.09 33.83 -7.89
N GLU A 44 1.14 33.87 -8.84
CA GLU A 44 -0.26 33.50 -8.63
C GLU A 44 -0.55 32.00 -8.88
N GLY A 45 0.41 31.24 -9.43
CA GLY A 45 0.27 29.79 -9.62
C GLY A 45 0.81 28.93 -8.47
N ALA A 46 1.66 29.50 -7.61
CA ALA A 46 2.20 28.83 -6.44
C ALA A 46 1.28 29.09 -5.25
N VAL A 47 0.34 28.16 -4.99
CA VAL A 47 -0.48 28.18 -3.77
C VAL A 47 0.46 28.19 -2.56
N PRO A 48 0.47 29.27 -1.74
CA PRO A 48 1.26 29.29 -0.52
C PRO A 48 0.54 28.40 0.50
N GLY A 49 0.99 27.16 0.68
CA GLY A 49 0.33 26.27 1.64
C GLY A 49 0.84 24.83 1.79
N ALA A 50 1.88 24.39 1.08
CA ALA A 50 2.37 23.00 1.22
C ALA A 50 3.91 22.87 1.33
N ALA A 51 4.60 23.95 1.70
CA ALA A 51 6.01 23.88 2.03
C ALA A 51 6.15 23.55 3.54
N HIS A 52 6.84 22.43 3.78
CA HIS A 52 7.53 22.01 5.02
C HIS A 52 7.03 20.67 5.57
N LEU A 53 7.57 19.60 4.96
CA LEU A 53 8.07 18.33 5.54
C LEU A 53 8.29 17.36 4.35
N ARG A 54 9.37 17.55 3.57
CA ARG A 54 9.78 16.62 2.48
C ARG A 54 11.29 16.38 2.50
N ALA A 55 11.84 16.07 3.67
CA ALA A 55 13.20 15.51 3.75
C ALA A 55 13.25 14.03 3.31
N ASP A 56 12.09 13.41 3.02
CA ASP A 56 11.97 11.96 2.80
C ASP A 56 11.77 11.58 1.33
N SER A 57 12.14 12.44 0.37
CA SER A 57 11.79 12.26 -1.05
C SER A 57 12.26 10.94 -1.69
N ALA A 58 13.40 10.40 -1.25
CA ALA A 58 13.87 9.08 -1.69
C ALA A 58 13.16 7.92 -0.96
N GLU A 59 12.65 8.15 0.25
CA GLU A 59 11.80 7.19 0.97
C GLU A 59 10.38 7.15 0.37
N ASP A 60 9.92 8.29 -0.16
CA ASP A 60 8.69 8.43 -0.96
C ASP A 60 8.81 7.84 -2.39
N GLY A 61 9.98 7.28 -2.76
CA GLY A 61 10.19 6.58 -4.02
C GLY A 61 10.56 7.46 -5.23
N VAL A 62 10.98 8.71 -5.05
CA VAL A 62 11.51 9.54 -6.17
C VAL A 62 12.83 8.97 -6.67
N VAL A 63 12.92 8.73 -7.98
CA VAL A 63 14.13 8.19 -8.64
C VAL A 63 14.85 9.21 -9.50
N ARG A 64 14.12 10.18 -10.07
CA ARG A 64 14.69 11.22 -10.93
C ARG A 64 13.95 12.53 -10.75
N ARG A 65 14.64 13.62 -11.05
CA ARG A 65 14.06 14.96 -11.17
C ARG A 65 14.50 15.58 -12.47
N THR A 66 13.58 16.15 -13.22
CA THR A 66 13.90 16.74 -14.53
C THR A 66 13.31 18.13 -14.67
N ALA A 67 14.05 19.05 -15.28
CA ALA A 67 13.55 20.34 -15.73
C ALA A 67 14.03 20.62 -17.15
N GLN A 68 13.19 21.27 -17.95
CA GLN A 68 13.57 21.82 -19.24
C GLN A 68 13.35 23.32 -19.21
N LEU A 69 14.44 24.08 -19.27
CA LEU A 69 14.47 25.52 -19.11
C LEU A 69 14.50 26.18 -20.50
N THR A 70 13.33 26.64 -20.96
CA THR A 70 13.14 27.27 -22.28
C THR A 70 12.95 28.78 -22.23
N ASP A 71 12.69 29.33 -21.03
CA ASP A 71 12.55 30.77 -20.81
C ASP A 71 13.94 31.39 -20.64
N VAL A 72 14.48 31.92 -21.74
CA VAL A 72 15.87 32.38 -21.83
C VAL A 72 15.94 33.89 -22.12
N GLN A 73 16.92 34.54 -21.51
CA GLN A 73 17.26 35.94 -21.78
C GLN A 73 18.75 36.05 -22.11
N HIS A 74 19.08 36.99 -23.00
CA HIS A 74 20.44 37.28 -23.42
C HIS A 74 20.80 38.73 -23.12
N ALA A 75 22.05 38.95 -22.71
CA ALA A 75 22.61 40.30 -22.63
C ALA A 75 22.83 40.85 -24.05
N ALA A 76 22.67 42.16 -24.20
CA ALA A 76 23.01 42.86 -25.43
C ALA A 76 24.50 42.65 -25.75
N GLY A 77 24.81 42.27 -26.99
CA GLY A 77 26.18 42.01 -27.44
C GLY A 77 26.70 40.59 -27.18
N SER A 78 25.89 39.69 -26.58
CA SER A 78 26.22 38.26 -26.52
C SER A 78 26.27 37.64 -27.92
N THR A 79 27.24 36.74 -28.15
CA THR A 79 27.38 35.99 -29.42
C THR A 79 26.49 34.73 -29.41
N PRO A 80 26.18 34.11 -30.56
CA PRO A 80 25.43 32.85 -30.59
C PRO A 80 26.03 31.74 -29.72
N ALA A 81 27.36 31.69 -29.62
CA ALA A 81 28.09 30.76 -28.74
C ALA A 81 27.85 30.98 -27.23
N GLN A 82 27.24 32.10 -26.85
CA GLN A 82 26.99 32.51 -25.46
C GLN A 82 25.50 32.60 -25.13
N GLN A 83 24.62 32.38 -26.13
CA GLN A 83 23.18 32.49 -25.99
C GLN A 83 22.56 31.10 -25.77
N LEU A 84 21.93 30.89 -24.62
CA LEU A 84 21.20 29.65 -24.30
C LEU A 84 19.95 29.53 -25.16
N ALA A 85 19.74 28.40 -25.83
CA ALA A 85 18.47 28.07 -26.47
C ALA A 85 17.55 27.31 -25.49
N VAL A 86 18.10 26.29 -24.83
CA VAL A 86 17.39 25.45 -23.86
C VAL A 86 18.41 24.80 -22.93
N VAL A 87 18.02 24.55 -21.69
CA VAL A 87 18.82 23.75 -20.75
C VAL A 87 17.98 22.63 -20.17
N ASP A 88 18.41 21.39 -20.39
CA ASP A 88 17.83 20.20 -19.77
C ASP A 88 18.61 19.86 -18.51
N VAL A 89 17.91 19.69 -17.40
CA VAL A 89 18.48 19.34 -16.10
C VAL A 89 17.90 18.00 -15.67
N LEU A 90 18.77 17.07 -15.28
CA LEU A 90 18.43 15.78 -14.72
C LEU A 90 19.19 15.58 -13.41
N VAL A 91 18.48 15.37 -12.31
CA VAL A 91 19.04 14.85 -11.07
C VAL A 91 18.58 13.41 -10.94
N ASP A 92 19.50 12.46 -11.07
CA ASP A 92 19.22 11.04 -10.85
C ASP A 92 19.46 10.73 -9.36
N VAL A 93 18.37 10.51 -8.64
CA VAL A 93 18.35 10.35 -7.17
C VAL A 93 18.88 8.97 -6.77
N GLU A 94 18.63 7.94 -7.59
CA GLU A 94 19.14 6.59 -7.37
C GLU A 94 20.64 6.50 -7.68
N ALA A 95 21.09 7.05 -8.82
CA ALA A 95 22.50 7.10 -9.20
C ALA A 95 23.30 8.16 -8.43
N GLN A 96 22.60 9.07 -7.74
CA GLN A 96 23.17 10.19 -6.99
C GLN A 96 23.99 11.14 -7.86
N THR A 97 23.57 11.36 -9.10
CA THR A 97 24.27 12.19 -10.10
C THR A 97 23.40 13.33 -10.58
N MET A 98 24.03 14.40 -11.05
CA MET A 98 23.37 15.47 -11.80
C MET A 98 23.96 15.55 -13.21
N THR A 99 23.08 15.75 -14.19
CA THR A 99 23.44 16.09 -15.56
C THR A 99 22.73 17.38 -15.96
N GLY A 100 23.48 18.35 -16.49
CA GLY A 100 22.95 19.55 -17.11
C GLY A 100 23.41 19.63 -18.56
N THR A 101 22.49 19.68 -19.51
CA THR A 101 22.80 19.83 -20.95
C THR A 101 22.29 21.18 -21.43
N ALA A 102 23.22 22.08 -21.71
CA ALA A 102 22.92 23.38 -22.30
C ALA A 102 23.08 23.31 -23.82
N THR A 103 22.01 23.66 -24.55
CA THR A 103 22.07 23.89 -25.99
C THR A 103 22.20 25.39 -26.22
N LEU A 104 23.25 25.81 -26.93
CA LEU A 104 23.51 27.21 -27.28
C LEU A 104 23.08 27.49 -28.73
N ASN A 105 22.98 28.76 -29.12
CA ASN A 105 22.70 29.16 -30.51
C ASN A 105 23.92 28.97 -31.44
N GLY A 106 25.10 28.65 -30.89
CA GLY A 106 26.34 28.37 -31.61
C GLY A 106 27.25 27.42 -30.82
N ALA A 107 28.41 27.06 -31.38
CA ALA A 107 29.39 26.22 -30.69
C ALA A 107 29.88 26.89 -29.39
N PRO A 108 29.97 26.19 -28.24
CA PRO A 108 30.36 26.80 -26.97
C PRO A 108 31.74 27.46 -27.04
N ASP A 109 31.83 28.70 -26.58
CA ASP A 109 33.07 29.49 -26.56
C ASP A 109 33.88 29.22 -25.27
N PRO A 110 35.19 28.89 -25.35
CA PRO A 110 36.08 28.77 -24.18
C PRO A 110 36.15 30.02 -23.30
N GLY A 111 35.82 31.20 -23.84
CA GLY A 111 35.70 32.46 -23.10
C GLY A 111 34.46 32.58 -22.20
N SER A 112 33.56 31.59 -22.21
CA SER A 112 32.31 31.61 -21.46
C SER A 112 32.12 30.36 -20.60
N VAL A 113 31.58 30.54 -19.39
CA VAL A 113 31.25 29.47 -18.44
C VAL A 113 29.76 29.23 -18.48
N VAL A 114 29.34 27.99 -18.70
CA VAL A 114 27.95 27.55 -18.52
C VAL A 114 27.82 26.98 -17.11
N ALA A 115 26.91 27.51 -16.31
CA ALA A 115 26.60 27.03 -14.96
C ALA A 115 25.13 26.65 -14.85
N VAL A 116 24.86 25.45 -14.32
CA VAL A 116 23.53 24.93 -14.01
C VAL A 116 23.40 24.80 -12.50
N TYR A 117 22.35 25.39 -11.97
CA TYR A 117 22.06 25.48 -10.55
C TYR A 117 20.80 24.69 -10.25
N VAL A 118 20.81 23.95 -9.14
CA VAL A 118 19.63 23.28 -8.59
C VAL A 118 19.47 23.65 -7.13
N GLY A 119 18.22 23.75 -6.68
CA GLY A 119 17.92 24.34 -5.38
C GLY A 119 16.50 24.17 -4.92
N THR A 120 16.10 24.94 -3.90
CA THR A 120 14.76 24.95 -3.31
C THR A 120 14.06 26.26 -3.60
N TRP A 121 12.74 26.26 -3.69
CA TRP A 121 12.01 27.51 -3.80
C TRP A 121 11.99 28.27 -2.47
N SER A 122 12.31 29.56 -2.51
CA SER A 122 12.14 30.48 -1.39
C SER A 122 11.47 31.76 -1.90
N GLY A 123 10.16 31.86 -1.69
CA GLY A 123 9.34 32.87 -2.36
C GLY A 123 9.34 32.64 -3.88
N GLY A 124 9.60 33.69 -4.65
CA GLY A 124 9.68 33.61 -6.12
C GLY A 124 11.07 33.26 -6.69
N ALA A 125 12.04 32.87 -5.85
CA ALA A 125 13.42 32.65 -6.27
C ALA A 125 13.89 31.22 -5.95
N CYS A 126 14.68 30.65 -6.87
CA CYS A 126 15.34 29.36 -6.68
C CYS A 126 16.63 29.56 -5.87
N GLN A 127 16.61 29.18 -4.59
CA GLN A 127 17.79 29.22 -3.73
C GLN A 127 18.70 28.03 -4.02
N THR A 128 19.88 28.33 -4.55
CA THR A 128 20.87 27.32 -4.95
C THR A 128 21.32 26.47 -3.77
N GLN A 129 21.28 25.16 -3.95
CA GLN A 129 21.88 24.18 -3.03
C GLN A 129 23.09 23.48 -3.64
N PHE A 130 23.09 23.36 -4.97
CA PHE A 130 24.15 22.70 -5.73
C PHE A 130 24.34 23.37 -7.09
N VAL A 131 25.58 23.46 -7.54
CA VAL A 131 25.95 24.05 -8.84
C VAL A 131 26.92 23.14 -9.57
N ALA A 132 26.71 22.99 -10.87
CA ALA A 132 27.65 22.37 -11.80
C ALA A 132 27.95 23.36 -12.94
N ALA A 133 29.23 23.65 -13.15
CA ALA A 133 29.69 24.64 -14.12
C ALA A 133 30.79 24.06 -15.02
N ALA A 134 30.85 24.51 -16.26
CA ALA A 134 31.86 24.06 -17.21
C ALA A 134 32.17 25.07 -18.31
N VAL A 135 33.38 24.95 -18.83
CA VAL A 135 33.86 25.49 -20.10
C VAL A 135 34.27 24.31 -20.99
N PRO A 136 34.42 24.48 -22.31
CA PRO A 136 34.99 23.43 -23.16
C PRO A 136 36.28 22.82 -22.58
N GLY A 137 36.22 21.53 -22.22
CA GLY A 137 37.36 20.78 -21.69
C GLY A 137 37.55 20.79 -20.17
N GLN A 138 36.79 21.58 -19.40
CA GLN A 138 36.87 21.62 -17.94
C GLN A 138 35.49 21.77 -17.28
N ALA A 139 35.24 20.97 -16.23
CA ALA A 139 34.02 21.05 -15.41
C ALA A 139 34.36 21.09 -13.92
N GLN A 140 33.45 21.68 -13.15
CA GLN A 140 33.47 21.67 -11.69
C GLN A 140 32.03 21.59 -11.17
N ALA A 141 31.83 20.95 -10.02
CA ALA A 141 30.56 21.01 -9.32
C ALA A 141 30.81 21.09 -7.81
N GLN A 142 29.88 21.69 -7.07
CA GLN A 142 29.97 21.80 -5.62
C GLN A 142 28.61 22.10 -4.99
N PHE A 143 28.47 21.74 -3.72
CA PHE A 143 27.37 22.21 -2.87
C PHE A 143 27.61 23.65 -2.41
N VAL A 144 26.53 24.32 -1.97
CA VAL A 144 26.56 25.73 -1.52
C VAL A 144 27.51 25.97 -0.34
N ASP A 145 27.81 24.94 0.46
CA ASP A 145 28.77 24.98 1.56
C ASP A 145 30.23 24.73 1.12
N GLY A 146 30.46 24.59 -0.19
CA GLY A 146 31.78 24.42 -0.79
C GLY A 146 32.26 22.97 -0.88
N GLU A 147 31.42 21.97 -0.54
CA GLU A 147 31.80 20.56 -0.73
C GLU A 147 31.90 20.24 -2.23
N PRO A 148 33.10 19.86 -2.73
CA PRO A 148 33.30 19.64 -4.15
C PRO A 148 32.75 18.28 -4.62
N VAL A 149 32.20 18.26 -5.83
CA VAL A 149 31.79 17.04 -6.53
C VAL A 149 32.52 16.99 -7.87
N ALA A 150 33.16 15.85 -8.14
CA ALA A 150 33.85 15.65 -9.42
C ALA A 150 32.84 15.79 -10.57
N ALA A 151 33.21 16.48 -11.63
CA ALA A 151 32.37 16.70 -12.80
C ALA A 151 33.18 16.52 -14.09
N ALA A 152 32.50 16.11 -15.15
CA ALA A 152 33.02 15.99 -16.50
C ALA A 152 32.19 16.85 -17.45
N VAL A 153 32.82 17.35 -18.51
CA VAL A 153 32.15 18.06 -19.59
C VAL A 153 32.34 17.33 -20.91
N SER A 154 31.30 17.32 -21.73
CA SER A 154 31.37 16.92 -23.14
C SER A 154 30.74 18.00 -24.01
N VAL A 155 31.38 18.29 -25.15
CA VAL A 155 30.88 19.24 -26.14
C VAL A 155 30.58 18.50 -27.44
N SER A 156 29.39 18.70 -27.99
CA SER A 156 28.96 18.14 -29.28
C SER A 156 28.20 19.19 -30.06
N GLY A 157 28.84 19.78 -31.08
CA GLY A 157 28.26 20.89 -31.84
C GLY A 157 27.99 22.10 -30.95
N ASN A 158 26.72 22.49 -30.84
CA ASN A 158 26.24 23.60 -29.99
C ASN A 158 25.81 23.16 -28.59
N GLN A 159 26.00 21.89 -28.23
CA GLN A 159 25.64 21.36 -26.92
C GLN A 159 26.86 21.24 -26.01
N LEU A 160 26.70 21.68 -24.76
CA LEU A 160 27.64 21.48 -23.67
C LEU A 160 26.90 20.74 -22.54
N SER A 161 27.36 19.53 -22.24
CA SER A 161 26.80 18.69 -21.17
C SER A 161 27.78 18.58 -20.01
N ILE A 162 27.27 18.79 -18.80
CA ILE A 162 27.99 18.65 -17.53
C ILE A 162 27.41 17.45 -16.81
N ALA A 163 28.23 16.48 -16.45
CA ALA A 163 27.83 15.30 -15.69
C ALA A 163 28.66 15.18 -14.41
N THR A 164 28.01 15.01 -13.26
CA THR A 164 28.71 14.85 -11.99
C THR A 164 28.97 13.38 -11.67
N ALA A 165 30.00 13.12 -10.87
CA ALA A 165 30.14 11.84 -10.19
C ALA A 165 29.00 11.65 -9.17
N ALA A 166 28.80 10.40 -8.74
CA ALA A 166 27.82 10.06 -7.73
C ALA A 166 28.18 10.72 -6.38
N HIS A 167 27.21 11.37 -5.73
CA HIS A 167 27.38 12.01 -4.42
C HIS A 167 26.14 11.86 -3.53
N PRO A 168 26.24 11.25 -2.33
CA PRO A 168 25.08 10.94 -1.47
C PRO A 168 24.16 12.13 -1.14
N ARG A 169 24.72 13.34 -1.04
CA ARG A 169 23.91 14.54 -0.80
C ARG A 169 22.96 14.88 -1.95
N LEU A 170 23.23 14.49 -3.20
CA LEU A 170 22.26 14.69 -4.29
C LEU A 170 20.96 13.91 -4.07
N ARG A 171 21.00 12.84 -3.27
CA ARG A 171 19.81 12.10 -2.84
C ARG A 171 19.10 12.74 -1.65
N ASN A 172 19.87 13.23 -0.69
CA ASN A 172 19.35 13.68 0.61
C ASN A 172 19.05 15.19 0.67
N THR A 173 19.51 15.96 -0.31
CA THR A 173 19.21 17.39 -0.44
C THR A 173 17.89 17.57 -1.18
N LEU A 174 17.00 18.39 -0.62
CA LEU A 174 15.77 18.80 -1.28
C LEU A 174 16.13 19.69 -2.48
N LEU A 175 15.68 19.29 -3.67
CA LEU A 175 15.89 19.99 -4.93
C LEU A 175 14.55 20.08 -5.65
N GLU A 176 14.01 21.28 -5.76
CA GLU A 176 12.67 21.59 -6.28
C GLU A 176 12.72 22.42 -7.56
N CYS A 177 13.82 23.13 -7.80
CA CYS A 177 13.97 24.06 -8.92
C CYS A 177 15.35 23.99 -9.55
N ALA A 178 15.44 24.42 -10.80
CA ALA A 178 16.70 24.55 -11.53
C ALA A 178 16.72 25.84 -12.35
N PHE A 179 17.90 26.45 -12.51
CA PHE A 179 18.14 27.55 -13.45
C PHE A 179 19.55 27.46 -14.04
N ALA A 180 19.85 28.21 -15.10
CA ALA A 180 21.19 28.21 -15.69
C ALA A 180 21.65 29.60 -16.11
N ARG A 181 22.97 29.79 -16.16
CA ARG A 181 23.61 31.03 -16.62
C ARG A 181 24.80 30.74 -17.50
N VAL A 182 25.05 31.66 -18.43
CA VAL A 182 26.32 31.77 -19.16
C VAL A 182 26.98 33.05 -18.70
N THR A 183 28.21 32.97 -18.20
CA THR A 183 29.00 34.13 -17.77
C THR A 183 30.31 34.23 -18.52
N VAL A 184 30.94 35.41 -18.52
CA VAL A 184 32.33 35.54 -18.95
C VAL A 184 33.23 34.69 -18.05
N ASN A 185 34.19 33.96 -18.63
CA ASN A 185 35.18 33.16 -17.90
C ASN A 185 36.25 34.04 -17.24
N ALA A 186 35.82 34.83 -16.25
CA ALA A 186 36.65 35.68 -15.41
C ALA A 186 36.00 35.80 -14.02
N PRO A 187 36.79 36.04 -12.96
CA PRO A 187 36.23 36.33 -11.63
C PRO A 187 35.25 37.52 -11.69
N GLY A 188 34.02 37.33 -11.19
CA GLY A 188 32.97 38.34 -11.29
C GLY A 188 32.47 38.62 -12.72
N GLY A 189 32.68 37.68 -13.65
CA GLY A 189 32.30 37.83 -15.04
C GLY A 189 30.82 38.15 -15.23
N ALA A 190 30.53 39.06 -16.18
CA ALA A 190 29.18 39.48 -16.49
C ALA A 190 28.31 38.30 -16.99
N VAL A 191 27.01 38.33 -16.66
CA VAL A 191 26.03 37.37 -17.17
C VAL A 191 25.71 37.69 -18.63
N LEU A 192 25.99 36.74 -19.52
CA LEU A 192 25.78 36.84 -20.96
C LEU A 192 24.42 36.25 -21.37
N SER A 193 23.97 35.21 -20.67
CA SER A 193 22.67 34.60 -20.89
C SER A 193 22.15 33.95 -19.60
N THR A 194 20.84 33.93 -19.41
CA THR A 194 20.17 33.27 -18.28
C THR A 194 19.04 32.41 -18.82
N ALA A 195 18.92 31.17 -18.36
CA ALA A 195 17.68 30.42 -18.40
C ALA A 195 17.01 30.55 -17.04
N PHE A 196 15.80 31.11 -17.01
CA PHE A 196 15.06 31.37 -15.78
C PHE A 196 14.69 30.09 -15.04
N ALA A 197 14.45 30.23 -13.74
CA ALA A 197 14.16 29.10 -12.89
C ALA A 197 12.86 28.38 -13.30
N GLY A 198 12.91 27.06 -13.36
CA GLY A 198 11.78 26.17 -13.59
C GLY A 198 11.71 25.08 -12.53
N ASP A 199 10.52 24.50 -12.37
CA ASP A 199 10.29 23.39 -11.45
C ASP A 199 10.99 22.12 -11.92
N LEU A 200 11.59 21.42 -10.97
CA LEU A 200 12.01 20.04 -11.14
C LEU A 200 10.77 19.14 -11.01
N THR A 201 10.49 18.39 -12.07
CA THR A 201 9.43 17.38 -12.08
C THR A 201 9.98 16.07 -11.51
N ASP A 202 9.39 15.59 -10.42
CA ASP A 202 9.73 14.30 -9.82
C ASP A 202 9.21 13.14 -10.69
N THR A 203 10.06 12.15 -10.90
CA THR A 203 9.69 10.82 -11.41
C THR A 203 9.78 9.83 -10.26
N TYR A 204 8.71 9.08 -10.04
CA TYR A 204 8.60 8.11 -8.96
C TYR A 204 8.73 6.68 -9.46
N LYS A 205 9.33 5.82 -8.64
CA LYS A 205 9.35 4.38 -8.87
C LYS A 205 7.99 3.78 -8.55
N PRO A 206 7.39 2.99 -9.45
CA PRO A 206 6.20 2.23 -9.12
C PRO A 206 6.48 1.23 -7.99
N VAL A 207 5.54 1.11 -7.06
CA VAL A 207 5.57 0.14 -5.97
C VAL A 207 4.29 -0.67 -6.08
N LEU A 208 4.46 -1.95 -6.38
CA LEU A 208 3.34 -2.86 -6.60
C LEU A 208 3.12 -3.74 -5.38
N GLU A 209 1.86 -4.04 -5.12
CA GLU A 209 1.41 -5.00 -4.13
C GLU A 209 0.38 -5.94 -4.78
N VAL A 210 0.25 -7.14 -4.23
CA VAL A 210 -0.75 -8.11 -4.66
C VAL A 210 -1.27 -8.82 -3.43
N GLU A 211 -2.58 -8.94 -3.32
CA GLU A 211 -3.23 -9.50 -2.14
C GLU A 211 -4.44 -10.35 -2.58
N PRO A 212 -4.48 -11.66 -2.27
CA PRO A 212 -5.67 -12.46 -2.49
C PRO A 212 -6.73 -12.14 -1.43
N ASP A 213 -7.98 -11.97 -1.84
CA ASP A 213 -9.11 -11.69 -0.92
C ASP A 213 -9.27 -12.79 0.14
N ASP A 214 -8.95 -14.03 -0.22
CA ASP A 214 -9.05 -15.18 0.67
C ASP A 214 -7.66 -15.82 0.89
N ALA A 215 -7.25 -15.98 2.16
CA ALA A 215 -6.10 -16.81 2.52
C ALA A 215 -6.26 -18.29 2.09
N MET A 216 -7.51 -18.75 1.89
CA MET A 216 -7.83 -20.11 1.45
C MET A 216 -9.03 -20.18 0.53
N VAL A 217 -8.85 -20.74 -0.66
CA VAL A 217 -9.91 -20.91 -1.66
C VAL A 217 -10.37 -22.37 -1.79
N GLY A 218 -11.68 -22.57 -1.75
CA GLY A 218 -12.32 -23.88 -1.87
C GLY A 218 -12.62 -24.29 -3.31
N ALA A 219 -12.01 -25.39 -3.77
CA ALA A 219 -12.33 -26.01 -5.05
C ALA A 219 -13.11 -27.32 -4.88
N LYS A 220 -14.26 -27.43 -5.55
CA LYS A 220 -14.99 -28.71 -5.66
C LYS A 220 -14.24 -29.66 -6.58
N LYS A 221 -14.33 -30.97 -6.31
CA LYS A 221 -13.62 -31.99 -7.09
C LYS A 221 -13.87 -31.85 -8.59
N GLY A 222 -12.80 -31.62 -9.36
CA GLY A 222 -12.84 -31.50 -10.82
C GLY A 222 -13.45 -30.19 -11.35
N ARG A 223 -13.84 -29.26 -10.48
CA ARG A 223 -14.42 -27.97 -10.83
C ARG A 223 -13.36 -26.86 -10.68
N TRP A 224 -13.52 -25.81 -11.47
CA TRP A 224 -12.81 -24.56 -11.29
C TRP A 224 -13.37 -23.83 -10.06
N ALA A 225 -12.49 -23.16 -9.34
CA ALA A 225 -12.80 -22.20 -8.29
C ALA A 225 -12.13 -20.88 -8.66
N THR A 226 -12.76 -19.77 -8.29
CA THR A 226 -12.24 -18.44 -8.57
C THR A 226 -11.48 -17.95 -7.33
N VAL A 227 -10.25 -17.51 -7.55
CA VAL A 227 -9.44 -16.76 -6.58
C VAL A 227 -9.62 -15.30 -6.94
N ARG A 228 -10.20 -14.52 -6.04
CA ARG A 228 -10.25 -13.07 -6.16
C ARG A 228 -9.01 -12.47 -5.53
N LEU A 229 -8.52 -11.40 -6.12
CA LEU A 229 -7.33 -10.70 -5.63
C LEU A 229 -7.33 -9.26 -6.11
N GLU A 230 -6.62 -8.42 -5.37
CA GLU A 230 -6.30 -7.06 -5.75
C GLU A 230 -4.81 -6.94 -6.13
N VAL A 231 -4.55 -6.10 -7.12
CA VAL A 231 -3.22 -5.62 -7.48
C VAL A 231 -3.22 -4.12 -7.27
N ARG A 232 -2.23 -3.61 -6.54
CA ARG A 232 -2.19 -2.20 -6.14
C ARG A 232 -0.89 -1.57 -6.60
N ASN A 233 -0.96 -0.33 -7.08
CA ASN A 233 0.20 0.54 -7.18
C ASN A 233 0.13 1.52 -6.02
N THR A 234 0.91 1.32 -4.96
CA THR A 234 0.86 2.16 -3.75
C THR A 234 1.73 3.42 -3.86
N SER A 235 2.53 3.51 -4.91
CA SER A 235 3.42 4.65 -5.15
C SER A 235 2.72 5.86 -5.77
N ARG A 236 3.46 6.97 -5.88
CA ARG A 236 3.07 8.17 -6.64
C ARG A 236 3.48 8.13 -8.13
N GLY A 237 4.12 7.04 -8.56
CA GLY A 237 4.56 6.86 -9.95
C GLY A 237 3.66 5.87 -10.67
N PRO A 238 3.32 6.09 -11.94
CA PRO A 238 2.55 5.11 -12.70
C PRO A 238 3.40 3.85 -12.97
N ALA A 239 2.76 2.70 -12.97
CA ALA A 239 3.31 1.47 -13.53
C ALA A 239 2.81 1.30 -14.97
N THR A 240 3.65 0.80 -15.88
CA THR A 240 3.36 0.92 -17.33
C THR A 240 3.05 -0.42 -17.99
N ALA A 241 3.53 -1.53 -17.43
CA ALA A 241 3.40 -2.85 -18.00
C ALA A 241 3.20 -3.92 -16.91
N VAL A 242 2.22 -3.69 -16.04
CA VAL A 242 1.91 -4.58 -14.92
C VAL A 242 1.40 -5.91 -15.43
N ARG A 243 2.00 -6.98 -14.92
CA ARG A 243 1.67 -8.36 -15.24
C ARG A 243 1.56 -9.18 -13.97
N LEU A 244 0.46 -9.91 -13.84
CA LEU A 244 0.27 -10.93 -12.81
C LEU A 244 0.59 -12.30 -13.38
N THR A 245 1.42 -13.07 -12.68
CA THR A 245 1.70 -14.48 -12.97
C THR A 245 1.33 -15.33 -11.77
N ALA A 246 0.61 -16.41 -12.02
CA ALA A 246 0.16 -17.36 -11.02
C ALA A 246 0.81 -18.73 -11.24
N SER A 247 1.28 -19.34 -10.16
CA SER A 247 1.93 -20.66 -10.21
C SER A 247 1.64 -21.48 -8.96
N GLY A 248 1.65 -22.80 -9.08
CA GLY A 248 1.40 -23.70 -7.94
C GLY A 248 1.48 -25.17 -8.33
N ALA A 249 2.24 -25.95 -7.56
CA ALA A 249 2.40 -27.37 -7.84
C ALA A 249 1.11 -28.15 -7.55
N GLY A 250 0.60 -28.90 -8.53
CA GLY A 250 -0.65 -29.64 -8.40
C GLY A 250 -1.91 -28.76 -8.51
N ILE A 251 -1.77 -27.55 -9.03
CA ILE A 251 -2.86 -26.64 -9.37
C ILE A 251 -2.87 -26.45 -10.89
N GLU A 252 -4.02 -26.65 -11.51
CA GLU A 252 -4.29 -26.16 -12.86
C GLU A 252 -4.82 -24.74 -12.75
N ILE A 253 -4.23 -23.83 -13.52
CA ILE A 253 -4.57 -22.41 -13.54
C ILE A 253 -4.99 -22.11 -14.97
N ARG A 254 -6.20 -21.58 -15.15
CA ARG A 254 -6.78 -21.36 -16.49
C ARG A 254 -5.95 -20.35 -17.27
N THR A 255 -5.67 -19.22 -16.63
CA THR A 255 -4.87 -18.13 -17.18
C THR A 255 -3.69 -17.91 -16.24
N LYS A 256 -2.53 -18.48 -16.58
CA LYS A 256 -1.33 -18.37 -15.72
C LYS A 256 -0.75 -16.97 -15.69
N THR A 257 -0.95 -16.19 -16.74
CA THR A 257 -0.44 -14.84 -16.86
C THR A 257 -1.56 -13.92 -17.31
N VAL A 258 -1.84 -12.91 -16.50
CA VAL A 258 -2.80 -11.85 -16.78
C VAL A 258 -2.01 -10.57 -17.02
N VAL A 259 -2.26 -9.92 -18.15
CA VAL A 259 -1.74 -8.58 -18.41
C VAL A 259 -2.71 -7.60 -17.77
N VAL A 260 -2.26 -6.92 -16.71
CA VAL A 260 -3.05 -5.90 -16.03
C VAL A 260 -2.98 -4.60 -16.83
N GLY A 261 -1.79 -4.28 -17.37
CA GLY A 261 -1.57 -3.11 -18.22
C GLY A 261 -0.92 -1.97 -17.44
N ALA A 262 -1.17 -0.73 -17.87
CA ALA A 262 -0.74 0.43 -17.11
C ALA A 262 -1.63 0.62 -15.88
N MET A 263 -1.03 1.04 -14.78
CA MET A 263 -1.73 1.38 -13.54
C MET A 263 -1.28 2.78 -13.12
N ASP A 264 -2.25 3.67 -12.92
CA ASP A 264 -2.00 5.01 -12.42
C ASP A 264 -1.41 4.99 -11.00
N ASP A 265 -0.98 6.15 -10.51
CA ASP A 265 -0.51 6.27 -9.15
C ASP A 265 -1.63 6.00 -8.14
N ARG A 266 -1.30 5.35 -7.01
CA ARG A 266 -2.26 5.02 -5.94
C ARG A 266 -3.54 4.31 -6.41
N SER A 267 -3.44 3.50 -7.45
CA SER A 267 -4.56 2.78 -8.05
C SER A 267 -4.63 1.31 -7.61
N THR A 268 -5.83 0.73 -7.72
CA THR A 268 -6.11 -0.68 -7.41
C THR A 268 -6.88 -1.30 -8.57
N GLU A 269 -6.48 -2.49 -8.99
CA GLU A 269 -7.19 -3.32 -9.96
C GLU A 269 -7.62 -4.65 -9.32
N TYR A 270 -8.87 -5.04 -9.55
CA TYR A 270 -9.45 -6.28 -9.02
C TYR A 270 -9.48 -7.35 -10.10
N LEU A 271 -8.98 -8.54 -9.78
CA LEU A 271 -8.79 -9.62 -10.74
C LEU A 271 -9.36 -10.94 -10.21
N ASP A 272 -9.85 -11.74 -11.16
CA ASP A 272 -10.34 -13.10 -10.92
C ASP A 272 -9.42 -14.12 -11.60
N LEU A 273 -8.94 -15.10 -10.85
CA LEU A 273 -8.17 -16.24 -11.36
C LEU A 273 -8.90 -17.56 -11.15
N ASP A 274 -9.20 -18.25 -12.25
CA ASP A 274 -9.77 -19.59 -12.18
C ASP A 274 -8.68 -20.65 -11.93
N VAL A 275 -8.80 -21.38 -10.83
CA VAL A 275 -7.91 -22.47 -10.42
C VAL A 275 -8.66 -23.78 -10.18
N ARG A 276 -7.96 -24.89 -10.33
CA ARG A 276 -8.49 -26.24 -10.06
C ARG A 276 -7.39 -27.12 -9.48
N LEU A 277 -7.71 -27.89 -8.43
CA LEU A 277 -6.77 -28.88 -7.91
C LEU A 277 -6.61 -30.05 -8.88
N GLN A 278 -5.37 -30.31 -9.30
CA GLN A 278 -5.02 -31.50 -10.08
C GLN A 278 -5.37 -32.74 -9.28
N GLN A 279 -6.09 -33.66 -9.93
CA GLN A 279 -6.35 -34.96 -9.33
C GLN A 279 -5.09 -35.82 -9.48
N PRO A 280 -4.54 -36.37 -8.40
CA PRO A 280 -3.48 -37.36 -8.54
C PRO A 280 -4.03 -38.52 -9.37
N LYS A 281 -3.31 -38.93 -10.43
CA LYS A 281 -3.66 -40.14 -11.18
C LYS A 281 -3.44 -41.33 -10.24
N GLY A 282 -4.47 -42.14 -10.01
CA GLY A 282 -4.32 -43.38 -9.26
C GLY A 282 -3.38 -44.33 -10.00
N LYS A 283 -2.36 -44.87 -9.31
CA LYS A 283 -1.59 -45.99 -9.84
C LYS A 283 -2.40 -47.28 -9.68
N ASN A 284 -2.55 -48.06 -10.74
CA ASN A 284 -3.10 -49.43 -10.76
C ASN A 284 -4.34 -49.65 -9.89
N GLY A 285 -5.51 -49.16 -10.33
CA GLY A 285 -6.81 -49.50 -9.72
C GLY A 285 -7.06 -48.95 -8.30
N LYS A 286 -6.08 -48.29 -7.66
CA LYS A 286 -6.27 -47.66 -6.35
C LYS A 286 -6.93 -46.30 -6.49
N LYS A 287 -7.98 -46.05 -5.68
CA LYS A 287 -8.61 -44.72 -5.59
C LYS A 287 -7.52 -43.69 -5.24
N PRO A 288 -7.38 -42.62 -6.03
CA PRO A 288 -6.42 -41.57 -5.69
C PRO A 288 -6.77 -40.95 -4.34
N ASN A 289 -5.73 -40.70 -3.53
CA ASN A 289 -5.89 -39.99 -2.27
C ASN A 289 -6.54 -38.62 -2.53
N ALA A 290 -7.32 -38.12 -1.56
CA ALA A 290 -7.88 -36.78 -1.65
C ALA A 290 -6.74 -35.77 -1.93
N PRO A 291 -6.92 -34.85 -2.90
CA PRO A 291 -5.98 -33.76 -3.13
C PRO A 291 -5.65 -33.07 -1.80
N LYS A 292 -4.36 -32.98 -1.50
CA LYS A 292 -3.87 -32.20 -0.35
C LYS A 292 -4.04 -30.70 -0.65
N PRO A 293 -4.16 -29.84 0.39
CA PRO A 293 -4.01 -28.39 0.23
C PRO A 293 -2.77 -28.05 -0.60
N ARG A 294 -2.88 -27.09 -1.51
CA ARG A 294 -1.79 -26.61 -2.37
C ARG A 294 -1.67 -25.11 -2.29
N THR A 295 -0.44 -24.62 -2.20
CA THR A 295 -0.15 -23.18 -2.25
C THR A 295 -0.18 -22.71 -3.71
N LEU A 296 -0.91 -21.62 -3.93
CA LEU A 296 -0.87 -20.80 -5.14
C LEU A 296 0.00 -19.58 -4.82
N THR A 297 1.03 -19.34 -5.63
CA THR A 297 1.87 -18.15 -5.57
C THR A 297 1.42 -17.19 -6.67
N LEU A 298 1.16 -15.96 -6.27
CA LEU A 298 0.83 -14.83 -7.11
C LEU A 298 2.05 -13.93 -7.19
N THR A 299 2.45 -13.52 -8.39
CA THR A 299 3.62 -12.69 -8.62
C THR A 299 3.26 -11.57 -9.56
N VAL A 300 3.39 -10.33 -9.11
CA VAL A 300 3.17 -9.13 -9.91
C VAL A 300 4.50 -8.50 -10.24
N THR A 301 4.65 -8.13 -11.51
CA THR A 301 5.88 -7.53 -12.06
C THR A 301 5.55 -6.34 -12.93
N ASP A 302 6.40 -5.32 -12.87
CA ASP A 302 6.54 -4.25 -13.85
C ASP A 302 8.05 -4.01 -14.07
N PRO A 303 8.52 -3.68 -15.29
CA PRO A 303 9.95 -3.50 -15.55
C PRO A 303 10.63 -2.41 -14.71
N ALA A 304 9.89 -1.40 -14.26
CA ALA A 304 10.37 -0.29 -13.44
C ALA A 304 10.10 -0.48 -11.94
N ALA A 305 9.27 -1.47 -11.56
CA ALA A 305 8.94 -1.76 -10.16
C ALA A 305 9.74 -2.93 -9.59
N ALA A 306 9.78 -3.02 -8.26
CA ALA A 306 10.15 -4.26 -7.60
C ALA A 306 9.07 -5.34 -7.83
N THR A 307 9.48 -6.62 -7.86
CA THR A 307 8.53 -7.73 -7.95
C THR A 307 7.80 -7.92 -6.62
N ALA A 308 6.48 -8.03 -6.69
CA ALA A 308 5.61 -8.28 -5.54
C ALA A 308 5.09 -9.73 -5.57
N THR A 309 4.99 -10.37 -4.41
CA THR A 309 4.51 -11.75 -4.32
C THR A 309 3.57 -11.96 -3.15
N ALA A 310 2.51 -12.72 -3.37
CA ALA A 310 1.61 -13.19 -2.32
C ALA A 310 1.28 -14.67 -2.52
N THR A 311 0.67 -15.27 -1.50
CA THR A 311 0.25 -16.68 -1.56
C THR A 311 -1.13 -16.88 -0.98
N THR A 312 -1.89 -17.78 -1.59
CA THR A 312 -3.15 -18.32 -1.03
C THR A 312 -3.12 -19.85 -1.10
N VAL A 313 -3.98 -20.51 -0.33
CA VAL A 313 -4.06 -21.98 -0.30
C VAL A 313 -5.33 -22.47 -0.98
N VAL A 314 -5.18 -23.28 -2.04
CA VAL A 314 -6.30 -23.95 -2.68
C VAL A 314 -6.54 -25.31 -2.02
N VAL A 315 -7.78 -25.54 -1.58
CA VAL A 315 -8.19 -26.76 -0.87
C VAL A 315 -9.36 -27.46 -1.54
N LEU A 316 -9.53 -28.75 -1.29
CA LEU A 316 -10.71 -29.47 -1.74
C LEU A 316 -11.88 -29.22 -0.80
N THR A 317 -12.96 -28.65 -1.31
CA THR A 317 -14.23 -28.54 -0.58
C THR A 317 -14.93 -29.90 -0.52
N PRO A 318 -15.22 -30.43 0.68
CA PRO A 318 -15.91 -31.71 0.81
C PRO A 318 -17.34 -31.63 0.26
N LYS A 319 -17.88 -32.78 -0.14
CA LYS A 319 -19.31 -32.84 -0.51
C LYS A 319 -20.16 -32.53 0.73
N PRO A 320 -21.23 -31.72 0.62
CA PRO A 320 -22.13 -31.46 1.73
C PRO A 320 -22.69 -32.76 2.31
N THR A 321 -22.70 -32.87 3.63
CA THR A 321 -23.27 -34.01 4.36
C THR A 321 -24.47 -33.58 5.19
N THR A 322 -25.34 -34.52 5.53
CA THR A 322 -26.46 -34.26 6.44
C THR A 322 -25.99 -34.41 7.90
N PRO A 323 -26.16 -33.38 8.75
CA PRO A 323 -25.83 -33.49 10.17
C PRO A 323 -26.61 -34.61 10.87
N LYS A 324 -25.98 -35.35 11.79
CA LYS A 324 -26.67 -36.40 12.54
C LYS A 324 -27.63 -35.85 13.59
N LYS A 325 -27.38 -34.63 14.09
CA LYS A 325 -28.19 -33.93 15.07
C LYS A 325 -28.00 -32.42 14.92
N LEU A 326 -29.02 -31.65 15.30
CA LEU A 326 -28.90 -30.19 15.42
C LEU A 326 -28.75 -29.73 16.87
N THR A 327 -29.19 -30.51 17.85
CA THR A 327 -29.09 -30.13 19.26
C THR A 327 -27.65 -29.80 19.67
N GLY A 328 -27.48 -28.61 20.24
CA GLY A 328 -26.21 -28.02 20.66
C GLY A 328 -25.45 -27.29 19.55
N THR A 329 -25.94 -27.27 18.31
CA THR A 329 -25.30 -26.56 17.19
C THR A 329 -25.75 -25.09 17.15
N TYR A 330 -24.84 -24.25 16.67
CA TYR A 330 -25.04 -22.81 16.51
C TYR A 330 -24.78 -22.46 15.05
N TRP A 331 -25.64 -21.63 14.48
CA TRP A 331 -25.60 -21.24 13.07
C TRP A 331 -25.79 -19.74 12.99
N TRP A 332 -25.14 -19.11 12.01
CA TRP A 332 -25.19 -17.67 11.83
C TRP A 332 -25.33 -17.32 10.36
N GLY A 333 -25.75 -16.10 10.06
CA GLY A 333 -25.81 -15.57 8.71
C GLY A 333 -26.07 -14.07 8.77
N TRP A 334 -26.06 -13.41 7.62
CA TRP A 334 -26.25 -11.97 7.51
C TRP A 334 -27.27 -11.64 6.42
N GLU A 335 -27.92 -10.48 6.55
CA GLU A 335 -28.83 -9.95 5.53
C GLU A 335 -28.07 -9.46 4.29
N ASP A 336 -28.67 -9.57 3.11
CA ASP A 336 -28.15 -8.90 1.92
C ASP A 336 -28.40 -7.39 2.06
N THR A 337 -27.35 -6.61 2.27
CA THR A 337 -27.41 -5.15 2.42
C THR A 337 -27.05 -4.43 1.12
N ASN A 338 -27.54 -3.20 0.94
CA ASN A 338 -27.17 -2.34 -0.18
C ASN A 338 -26.91 -0.90 0.31
N LEU A 339 -26.62 0.04 -0.59
CA LEU A 339 -26.34 1.44 -0.24
C LEU A 339 -27.51 2.18 0.46
N GLN A 340 -28.71 1.59 0.45
CA GLN A 340 -29.89 2.08 1.16
C GLN A 340 -30.04 1.47 2.57
N SER A 341 -29.30 0.40 2.86
CA SER A 341 -29.28 -0.24 4.18
C SER A 341 -28.56 0.67 5.18
N ASN A 342 -29.03 0.65 6.43
CA ASN A 342 -28.47 1.43 7.52
C ASN A 342 -27.17 0.86 8.10
N ALA A 343 -26.78 -0.35 7.67
CA ALA A 343 -25.54 -1.04 8.01
C ALA A 343 -25.13 -2.00 6.89
N GLY A 344 -23.86 -2.40 6.89
CA GLY A 344 -23.30 -3.37 5.95
C GLY A 344 -23.30 -4.81 6.41
N TRP A 345 -23.32 -5.03 7.72
CA TRP A 345 -23.54 -6.34 8.31
C TRP A 345 -24.71 -6.26 9.27
N ILE A 346 -25.79 -6.97 8.94
CA ILE A 346 -26.92 -7.21 9.83
C ILE A 346 -26.95 -8.71 10.10
N ASN A 347 -26.31 -9.12 11.19
CA ASN A 347 -26.10 -10.52 11.52
C ASN A 347 -27.31 -11.10 12.27
N HIS A 348 -27.56 -12.38 12.05
CA HIS A 348 -28.54 -13.20 12.76
C HIS A 348 -27.97 -14.55 13.15
N ALA A 349 -28.57 -15.20 14.15
CA ALA A 349 -28.15 -16.53 14.56
C ALA A 349 -29.31 -17.43 15.00
N ILE A 350 -29.10 -18.75 14.85
CA ILE A 350 -29.98 -19.78 15.38
C ILE A 350 -29.17 -20.77 16.22
N TRP A 351 -29.52 -20.88 17.50
CA TRP A 351 -29.01 -21.90 18.41
C TRP A 351 -30.05 -23.00 18.64
N PHE A 352 -29.78 -24.21 18.19
CA PHE A 352 -30.58 -25.38 18.53
C PHE A 352 -30.28 -25.82 19.97
N VAL A 353 -31.03 -25.30 20.95
CA VAL A 353 -30.73 -25.40 22.39
C VAL A 353 -30.86 -26.84 22.90
N ASP A 354 -31.94 -27.52 22.51
CA ASP A 354 -32.27 -28.90 22.87
C ASP A 354 -32.88 -29.64 21.65
N ALA A 355 -33.64 -30.72 21.86
CA ALA A 355 -34.25 -31.50 20.76
C ALA A 355 -35.57 -30.90 20.23
N LYS A 356 -36.13 -29.91 20.91
CA LYS A 356 -37.46 -29.32 20.65
C LYS A 356 -37.38 -27.83 20.31
N TRP A 357 -36.41 -27.10 20.85
CA TRP A 357 -36.34 -25.64 20.77
C TRP A 357 -35.07 -25.15 20.07
N ALA A 358 -35.26 -24.16 19.21
CA ALA A 358 -34.22 -23.34 18.63
C ALA A 358 -34.42 -21.89 19.09
N TYR A 359 -33.35 -21.24 19.53
CA TYR A 359 -33.32 -19.83 19.89
C TYR A 359 -32.85 -19.01 18.68
N THR A 360 -33.62 -18.01 18.26
CA THR A 360 -33.37 -17.19 17.06
C THR A 360 -32.93 -15.76 17.40
N GLY A 361 -32.43 -15.54 18.62
CA GLY A 361 -31.86 -14.26 19.04
C GLY A 361 -30.36 -14.35 19.28
N TRP A 362 -29.75 -13.23 19.65
CA TRP A 362 -28.37 -13.19 20.12
C TRP A 362 -28.29 -13.57 21.59
N ALA A 363 -27.46 -14.56 21.90
CA ALA A 363 -27.33 -15.08 23.23
C ALA A 363 -26.30 -14.25 24.02
N GLU A 364 -26.74 -13.58 25.09
CA GLU A 364 -25.92 -12.70 25.93
C GLU A 364 -24.95 -13.48 26.84
N GLY A 365 -23.86 -14.03 26.27
CA GLY A 365 -22.76 -14.61 27.04
C GLY A 365 -23.11 -15.86 27.85
N ARG A 366 -24.23 -16.53 27.52
CA ARG A 366 -24.66 -17.80 28.12
C ARG A 366 -25.52 -18.59 27.15
N LYS A 367 -25.57 -19.91 27.32
CA LYS A 367 -26.50 -20.76 26.58
C LYS A 367 -27.95 -20.33 26.89
N PRO A 368 -28.78 -20.00 25.88
CA PRO A 368 -30.18 -19.63 26.09
C PRO A 368 -30.98 -20.73 26.78
N ARG A 369 -31.97 -20.33 27.58
CA ARG A 369 -33.00 -21.22 28.10
C ARG A 369 -34.27 -21.01 27.30
N CYS A 370 -34.78 -22.07 26.67
CA CYS A 370 -35.97 -21.98 25.86
C CYS A 370 -37.21 -22.55 26.53
N SER A 371 -38.31 -21.82 26.38
CA SER A 371 -39.66 -22.20 26.76
C SER A 371 -40.65 -21.59 25.76
N ALA A 372 -41.92 -21.97 25.86
CA ALA A 372 -42.97 -21.39 25.00
C ALA A 372 -43.26 -19.90 25.28
N SER A 373 -42.80 -19.36 26.42
CA SER A 373 -43.01 -17.96 26.80
C SER A 373 -41.92 -17.02 26.28
N VAL A 374 -40.81 -17.56 25.75
CA VAL A 374 -39.71 -16.77 25.18
C VAL A 374 -39.95 -16.60 23.69
N LYS A 375 -40.10 -15.35 23.22
CA LYS A 375 -40.49 -15.02 21.85
C LYS A 375 -39.49 -15.55 20.81
N GLU A 376 -38.21 -15.51 21.13
CA GLU A 376 -37.10 -15.94 20.30
C GLU A 376 -36.97 -17.47 20.27
N CYS A 377 -37.73 -18.20 21.08
CA CYS A 377 -37.70 -19.67 21.11
C CYS A 377 -38.76 -20.25 20.16
N GLN A 378 -38.27 -20.87 19.09
CA GLN A 378 -39.07 -21.53 18.08
C GLN A 378 -39.03 -23.04 18.27
N ARG A 379 -40.20 -23.69 18.21
CA ARG A 379 -40.25 -25.17 18.18
C ARG A 379 -39.69 -25.66 16.84
N TYR A 380 -38.93 -26.74 16.88
CA TYR A 380 -38.45 -27.40 15.68
C TYR A 380 -38.57 -28.92 15.74
N SER A 381 -38.54 -29.55 14.57
CA SER A 381 -38.29 -30.98 14.43
C SER A 381 -37.26 -31.22 13.31
N TYR A 382 -36.47 -32.28 13.43
CA TYR A 382 -35.41 -32.59 12.49
C TYR A 382 -35.38 -34.07 12.14
N ASN A 383 -35.32 -34.37 10.84
CA ASN A 383 -35.11 -35.72 10.36
C ASN A 383 -33.64 -35.90 9.94
N PRO A 384 -32.81 -36.62 10.71
CA PRO A 384 -31.39 -36.78 10.40
C PRO A 384 -31.11 -37.68 9.19
N ARG A 385 -32.09 -38.47 8.72
CA ARG A 385 -31.94 -39.30 7.51
C ARG A 385 -32.06 -38.49 6.23
N THR A 386 -32.96 -37.51 6.20
CA THR A 386 -33.22 -36.68 5.02
C THR A 386 -32.62 -35.27 5.12
N GLY A 387 -32.21 -34.87 6.33
CA GLY A 387 -31.75 -33.52 6.65
C GLY A 387 -32.88 -32.49 6.70
N MET A 388 -34.14 -32.92 6.70
CA MET A 388 -35.27 -31.98 6.70
C MET A 388 -35.50 -31.42 8.10
N LEU A 389 -35.32 -30.11 8.24
CA LEU A 389 -35.69 -29.29 9.39
C LEU A 389 -37.08 -28.72 9.17
N LYS A 390 -37.92 -28.78 10.20
CA LYS A 390 -39.14 -27.97 10.32
C LYS A 390 -38.95 -27.02 11.49
N LEU A 391 -38.83 -25.72 11.22
CA LEU A 391 -38.69 -24.66 12.24
C LEU A 391 -39.99 -23.85 12.24
N GLY A 392 -40.81 -24.01 13.28
CA GLY A 392 -42.18 -23.51 13.28
C GLY A 392 -42.99 -24.06 12.10
N LYS A 393 -43.43 -23.17 11.19
CA LYS A 393 -44.15 -23.53 9.96
C LYS A 393 -43.22 -23.76 8.76
N GLN A 394 -41.95 -23.38 8.86
CA GLN A 394 -41.00 -23.39 7.76
C GLN A 394 -40.33 -24.75 7.63
N LYS A 395 -39.95 -25.13 6.41
CA LYS A 395 -39.17 -26.34 6.12
C LYS A 395 -37.90 -25.97 5.37
N ALA A 396 -36.78 -26.56 5.77
CA ALA A 396 -35.48 -26.37 5.13
C ALA A 396 -34.69 -27.68 5.10
N LYS A 397 -33.77 -27.81 4.14
CA LYS A 397 -32.82 -28.92 4.10
C LYS A 397 -31.50 -28.46 4.73
N VAL A 398 -31.10 -29.14 5.79
CA VAL A 398 -29.86 -28.85 6.52
C VAL A 398 -28.72 -29.72 6.05
N THR A 399 -27.62 -29.06 5.72
CA THR A 399 -26.37 -29.70 5.32
C THR A 399 -25.20 -29.14 6.15
N SER A 400 -24.03 -29.76 6.03
CA SER A 400 -22.79 -29.26 6.64
C SER A 400 -22.31 -27.92 6.08
N GLU A 401 -22.87 -27.43 4.97
CA GLU A 401 -22.56 -26.09 4.41
C GLU A 401 -23.56 -25.01 4.88
N GLY A 402 -24.65 -25.39 5.53
CA GLY A 402 -25.72 -24.43 5.83
C GLY A 402 -27.13 -24.91 5.52
N PHE A 403 -28.08 -24.00 5.76
CA PHE A 403 -29.47 -24.09 5.34
C PHE A 403 -30.09 -22.71 5.21
N THR A 404 -31.22 -22.62 4.50
CA THR A 404 -31.92 -21.35 4.27
C THR A 404 -33.32 -21.36 4.88
N VAL A 405 -33.65 -20.34 5.67
CA VAL A 405 -34.95 -20.15 6.33
C VAL A 405 -35.33 -18.66 6.35
N LYS A 406 -36.62 -18.33 6.55
CA LYS A 406 -37.01 -16.94 6.84
C LYS A 406 -36.79 -16.69 8.33
N HIS A 407 -35.82 -15.86 8.69
CA HIS A 407 -35.52 -15.60 10.08
C HIS A 407 -36.66 -14.78 10.73
N PRO A 408 -37.09 -15.02 11.98
CA PRO A 408 -38.21 -14.25 12.55
C PRO A 408 -37.99 -12.73 12.63
N ALA A 409 -36.72 -12.29 12.67
CA ALA A 409 -36.34 -10.89 12.67
C ALA A 409 -36.07 -10.32 11.26
N TYR A 410 -36.16 -11.13 10.20
CA TYR A 410 -35.86 -10.74 8.82
C TYR A 410 -36.90 -11.30 7.84
N ALA A 411 -37.51 -10.43 7.03
CA ALA A 411 -38.65 -10.82 6.18
C ALA A 411 -38.27 -11.85 5.10
N ASP A 412 -37.02 -11.77 4.64
CA ASP A 412 -36.49 -12.59 3.56
C ASP A 412 -35.78 -13.84 4.06
N LYS A 413 -35.36 -14.65 3.08
CA LYS A 413 -34.67 -15.91 3.36
C LYS A 413 -33.21 -15.60 3.68
N LEU A 414 -32.81 -16.01 4.88
CA LEU A 414 -31.44 -15.95 5.35
C LEU A 414 -30.75 -17.29 5.10
N ARG A 415 -29.53 -17.27 4.53
CA ARG A 415 -28.63 -18.42 4.55
C ARG A 415 -27.90 -18.44 5.89
N LEU A 416 -28.00 -19.57 6.59
CA LEU A 416 -27.34 -19.81 7.86
C LEU A 416 -26.26 -20.86 7.68
N GLU A 417 -25.07 -20.57 8.20
CA GLU A 417 -23.87 -21.40 8.14
C GLU A 417 -23.47 -21.90 9.53
N PRO A 418 -22.91 -23.10 9.64
CA PRO A 418 -22.62 -23.68 10.94
C PRO A 418 -21.41 -23.02 11.59
N LEU A 419 -21.52 -22.73 12.88
CA LEU A 419 -20.41 -22.34 13.72
C LEU A 419 -19.98 -23.49 14.62
N THR A 420 -18.68 -23.62 14.85
CA THR A 420 -18.16 -24.47 15.91
C THR A 420 -17.96 -23.66 17.18
N LEU A 421 -18.71 -24.05 18.22
CA LEU A 421 -18.55 -23.48 19.54
C LEU A 421 -17.26 -24.03 20.18
N PRO A 422 -16.26 -23.19 20.50
CA PRO A 422 -15.03 -23.64 21.15
C PRO A 422 -15.36 -24.21 22.53
N LYS A 423 -14.62 -25.24 22.95
CA LYS A 423 -14.78 -25.86 24.27
C LYS A 423 -14.17 -24.96 25.35
N LYS A 424 -14.59 -25.16 26.60
CA LYS A 424 -13.96 -24.51 27.77
C LYS A 424 -12.43 -24.67 27.71
N GLY A 425 -11.71 -23.57 27.92
CA GLY A 425 -10.24 -23.53 27.93
C GLY A 425 -9.59 -23.53 26.55
N THR A 426 -10.36 -23.50 25.45
CA THR A 426 -9.79 -23.33 24.11
C THR A 426 -8.97 -22.04 24.05
N LYS A 427 -7.77 -22.14 23.47
CA LYS A 427 -6.90 -21.01 23.17
C LYS A 427 -7.08 -20.66 21.69
N LEU A 428 -7.21 -19.38 21.41
CA LEU A 428 -7.36 -18.81 20.07
C LEU A 428 -6.06 -18.10 19.70
N ALA A 429 -5.72 -18.19 18.42
CA ALA A 429 -4.60 -17.47 17.82
C ALA A 429 -5.16 -16.91 16.52
N LEU A 430 -5.49 -15.62 16.54
CA LEU A 430 -6.16 -14.94 15.44
C LEU A 430 -5.77 -13.46 15.44
N ASP A 431 -5.83 -12.87 14.26
CA ASP A 431 -5.71 -11.45 14.00
C ASP A 431 -6.68 -11.17 12.86
N LEU A 432 -7.76 -10.45 13.15
CA LEU A 432 -8.92 -10.35 12.28
C LEU A 432 -9.48 -8.94 12.32
N TYR A 433 -10.28 -8.57 11.33
CA TYR A 433 -11.02 -7.32 11.32
C TYR A 433 -12.51 -7.51 11.01
N HIS A 434 -13.29 -6.48 11.29
CA HIS A 434 -14.69 -6.34 10.95
C HIS A 434 -14.88 -4.97 10.30
N GLN A 435 -15.12 -4.94 8.99
CA GLN A 435 -15.50 -3.71 8.31
C GLN A 435 -17.02 -3.62 8.19
N ASN A 436 -17.58 -2.47 8.54
CA ASN A 436 -19.00 -2.21 8.45
C ASN A 436 -19.25 -0.71 8.25
N TRP A 437 -20.50 -0.33 8.01
CA TRP A 437 -20.90 1.06 7.93
C TRP A 437 -22.17 1.30 8.74
N SER A 438 -22.46 2.58 8.98
CA SER A 438 -23.73 3.02 9.52
C SER A 438 -24.21 4.27 8.81
N GLY A 439 -25.52 4.42 8.68
CA GLY A 439 -26.16 5.51 7.94
C GLY A 439 -26.51 5.13 6.51
N TYR A 440 -26.89 6.13 5.73
CA TYR A 440 -27.33 5.96 4.35
C TYR A 440 -26.21 6.40 3.40
N CYS A 441 -25.41 5.47 2.90
CA CYS A 441 -24.16 5.75 2.19
C CYS A 441 -24.30 6.64 0.95
N ALA A 442 -25.49 6.74 0.36
CA ALA A 442 -25.74 7.67 -0.75
C ALA A 442 -25.87 9.15 -0.32
N ILE A 443 -25.96 9.45 0.99
CA ILE A 443 -26.03 10.82 1.53
C ILE A 443 -24.99 11.01 2.63
N THR A 444 -25.01 10.14 3.64
CA THR A 444 -24.11 10.15 4.80
C THR A 444 -23.86 8.76 5.31
N CYS A 445 -22.60 8.38 5.42
CA CYS A 445 -22.24 7.19 6.18
C CYS A 445 -21.00 7.42 7.03
N THR A 446 -20.93 6.61 8.07
CA THR A 446 -19.71 6.36 8.83
C THR A 446 -19.31 4.93 8.54
N SER A 447 -18.19 4.73 7.86
CA SER A 447 -17.56 3.42 7.72
C SER A 447 -16.62 3.22 8.90
N TYR A 448 -16.53 2.00 9.40
CA TYR A 448 -15.63 1.67 10.50
C TYR A 448 -15.02 0.29 10.29
N THR A 449 -13.80 0.14 10.81
CA THR A 449 -13.07 -1.12 10.86
C THR A 449 -12.71 -1.38 12.29
N ASP A 450 -13.16 -2.50 12.83
CA ASP A 450 -12.76 -3.00 14.14
C ASP A 450 -11.74 -4.11 13.96
N TYR A 451 -10.74 -4.18 14.83
CA TYR A 451 -9.71 -5.23 14.83
C TYR A 451 -9.82 -6.08 16.08
N LEU A 452 -9.55 -7.37 15.95
CA LEU A 452 -9.51 -8.31 17.05
C LEU A 452 -8.31 -9.24 16.91
N THR A 453 -7.32 -9.04 17.79
CA THR A 453 -6.18 -9.93 17.91
C THR A 453 -6.31 -10.74 19.21
N MET A 454 -6.14 -12.06 19.15
CA MET A 454 -6.07 -12.95 20.31
C MET A 454 -4.89 -13.90 20.19
N ASP A 455 -4.19 -14.14 21.30
CA ASP A 455 -3.04 -15.04 21.32
C ASP A 455 -3.24 -16.30 22.19
N THR A 456 -2.30 -17.24 22.06
CA THR A 456 -2.31 -18.50 22.83
C THR A 456 -1.98 -18.33 24.32
N GLN A 457 -1.56 -17.12 24.72
CA GLN A 457 -1.37 -16.70 26.11
C GLN A 457 -2.65 -16.10 26.71
N GLN A 458 -3.78 -16.18 25.99
CA GLN A 458 -5.06 -15.69 26.46
C GLN A 458 -5.10 -14.16 26.61
N ARG A 459 -4.30 -13.43 25.83
CA ARG A 459 -4.37 -11.97 25.74
C ARG A 459 -5.17 -11.57 24.51
N PHE A 460 -5.83 -10.43 24.56
CA PHE A 460 -6.50 -9.84 23.40
C PHE A 460 -6.21 -8.35 23.26
N VAL A 461 -6.34 -7.88 22.04
CA VAL A 461 -6.38 -6.47 21.65
C VAL A 461 -7.61 -6.28 20.77
N GLU A 462 -8.44 -5.32 21.12
CA GLU A 462 -9.61 -4.87 20.37
C GLU A 462 -9.39 -3.39 20.05
N GLY A 463 -9.32 -3.06 18.77
CA GLY A 463 -9.07 -1.69 18.31
C GLY A 463 -9.98 -1.35 17.16
N GLY A 464 -9.87 -0.15 16.62
CA GLY A 464 -10.63 0.20 15.42
C GLY A 464 -10.46 1.64 15.02
N PHE A 465 -10.96 1.96 13.84
CA PHE A 465 -11.07 3.32 13.37
C PHE A 465 -12.37 3.52 12.60
N SER A 466 -12.82 4.76 12.53
CA SER A 466 -13.99 5.16 11.78
C SER A 466 -13.67 6.34 10.90
N VAL A 467 -14.30 6.39 9.73
CA VAL A 467 -14.22 7.48 8.77
C VAL A 467 -15.63 7.81 8.34
N GLY A 468 -15.99 9.09 8.34
CA GLY A 468 -17.30 9.54 7.91
C GLY A 468 -17.25 10.81 7.09
N SER A 469 -18.33 11.07 6.35
CA SER A 469 -18.53 12.30 5.58
C SER A 469 -19.85 12.97 5.97
N TRP A 470 -19.84 14.30 6.12
CA TRP A 470 -21.05 15.08 6.28
C TRP A 470 -21.71 15.37 4.93
N PRO A 471 -23.05 15.37 4.82
CA PRO A 471 -23.71 15.67 3.56
C PRO A 471 -23.54 17.16 3.27
N GLY A 472 -23.07 17.48 2.06
CA GLY A 472 -23.11 18.84 1.51
C GLY A 472 -21.99 19.80 1.93
N LEU A 473 -20.96 19.36 2.67
CA LEU A 473 -19.86 20.25 3.10
C LEU A 473 -18.45 19.79 2.75
N GLY A 474 -18.27 18.68 2.02
CA GLY A 474 -16.94 18.18 1.65
C GLY A 474 -16.02 17.86 2.85
N GLN A 475 -16.57 17.79 4.06
CA GLN A 475 -15.82 17.51 5.27
C GLN A 475 -15.85 16.02 5.57
N SER A 476 -14.67 15.42 5.54
CA SER A 476 -14.39 14.10 6.07
C SER A 476 -13.88 14.23 7.50
N TRP A 477 -14.19 13.24 8.32
CA TRP A 477 -13.60 13.10 9.65
C TRP A 477 -13.10 11.67 9.82
N SER A 478 -12.13 11.50 10.70
CA SER A 478 -11.69 10.18 11.14
C SER A 478 -11.57 10.15 12.66
N SER A 479 -11.80 9.00 13.26
CA SER A 479 -11.62 8.75 14.68
C SER A 479 -10.98 7.39 14.87
N ALA A 480 -9.85 7.36 15.55
CA ALA A 480 -9.10 6.15 15.90
C ALA A 480 -8.91 6.13 17.43
N PRO A 481 -9.88 5.60 18.20
CA PRO A 481 -9.72 5.47 19.64
C PRO A 481 -8.56 4.55 20.01
N ALA A 482 -8.05 4.70 21.24
CA ALA A 482 -6.99 3.82 21.73
C ALA A 482 -7.48 2.37 21.86
N ASP A 483 -6.60 1.42 21.53
CA ASP A 483 -6.89 0.00 21.64
C ASP A 483 -7.28 -0.40 23.06
N GLN A 484 -8.33 -1.21 23.15
CA GLN A 484 -8.72 -1.91 24.35
C GLN A 484 -7.93 -3.21 24.46
N ARG A 485 -7.32 -3.46 25.62
CA ARG A 485 -6.44 -4.62 25.84
C ARG A 485 -6.89 -5.39 27.07
N GLY A 486 -6.58 -6.67 27.10
CA GLY A 486 -6.93 -7.48 28.26
C GLY A 486 -6.58 -8.95 28.11
N THR A 487 -7.30 -9.77 28.87
CA THR A 487 -7.21 -11.24 28.80
C THR A 487 -8.57 -11.85 28.47
N TYR A 488 -8.57 -13.01 27.83
CA TYR A 488 -9.80 -13.72 27.50
C TYR A 488 -9.76 -15.15 28.02
N LYS A 489 -10.94 -15.72 28.25
CA LYS A 489 -11.08 -17.14 28.60
C LYS A 489 -12.35 -17.70 28.01
N VAL A 490 -12.25 -18.84 27.32
CA VAL A 490 -13.43 -19.63 26.97
C VAL A 490 -13.92 -20.34 28.24
N VAL A 491 -14.92 -19.77 28.91
CA VAL A 491 -15.41 -20.20 30.24
C VAL A 491 -16.36 -21.40 30.18
N SER A 492 -17.08 -21.54 29.06
CA SER A 492 -17.91 -22.71 28.76
C SER A 492 -18.02 -22.89 27.24
N THR A 493 -18.63 -23.98 26.77
CA THR A 493 -18.75 -24.23 25.32
C THR A 493 -19.47 -23.08 24.62
N GLY A 494 -18.77 -22.40 23.73
CA GLY A 494 -19.31 -21.26 22.97
C GLY A 494 -19.47 -19.97 23.78
N VAL A 495 -18.88 -19.87 24.97
CA VAL A 495 -18.92 -18.65 25.79
C VAL A 495 -17.51 -18.21 26.13
N ILE A 496 -17.18 -16.99 25.77
CA ILE A 496 -15.93 -16.31 26.08
C ILE A 496 -16.18 -15.20 27.10
N GLU A 497 -15.28 -15.07 28.06
CA GLU A 497 -15.20 -13.94 28.99
C GLU A 497 -13.97 -13.12 28.63
N MET A 498 -14.18 -11.84 28.32
CA MET A 498 -13.12 -10.85 28.05
C MET A 498 -12.99 -9.97 29.28
N SER A 499 -11.78 -9.95 29.87
CA SER A 499 -11.42 -9.14 31.03
C SER A 499 -10.47 -8.03 30.56
N TYR A 500 -11.01 -6.82 30.47
CA TYR A 500 -10.33 -5.63 29.99
C TYR A 500 -9.40 -5.05 31.06
N ALA A 501 -8.38 -4.31 30.64
CA ALA A 501 -7.39 -3.69 31.52
C ALA A 501 -8.00 -2.64 32.46
N ASP A 502 -9.13 -2.04 32.10
CA ASP A 502 -9.92 -1.12 32.93
C ASP A 502 -10.72 -1.84 34.06
N GLY A 503 -10.65 -3.17 34.13
CA GLY A 503 -11.39 -4.00 35.07
C GLY A 503 -12.75 -4.49 34.58
N THR A 504 -13.22 -4.01 33.42
CA THR A 504 -14.48 -4.42 32.81
C THR A 504 -14.42 -5.90 32.43
N ARG A 505 -15.51 -6.64 32.67
CA ARG A 505 -15.66 -8.03 32.21
C ARG A 505 -16.90 -8.18 31.37
N LYS A 506 -16.73 -8.67 30.13
CA LYS A 506 -17.84 -8.96 29.21
C LYS A 506 -17.88 -10.45 28.91
N ARG A 507 -19.08 -11.03 28.93
CA ARG A 507 -19.32 -12.39 28.45
C ARG A 507 -20.08 -12.34 27.15
N GLN A 508 -19.57 -13.04 26.16
CA GLN A 508 -20.15 -13.10 24.83
C GLN A 508 -20.21 -14.54 24.35
N VAL A 509 -21.10 -14.79 23.40
CA VAL A 509 -21.07 -16.04 22.65
C VAL A 509 -19.98 -15.94 21.60
N ILE A 510 -19.24 -17.03 21.42
CA ILE A 510 -18.22 -17.12 20.39
C ILE A 510 -18.46 -18.37 19.54
N GLY A 511 -18.41 -18.21 18.23
CA GLY A 511 -18.43 -19.29 17.26
C GLY A 511 -17.30 -19.16 16.26
N ILE A 512 -16.64 -20.27 15.95
CA ILE A 512 -15.57 -20.33 14.95
C ILE A 512 -16.20 -20.70 13.61
N GLN A 513 -15.95 -19.88 12.59
CA GLN A 513 -16.41 -20.12 11.23
C GLN A 513 -15.66 -21.29 10.60
N HIS A 514 -16.24 -21.87 9.54
CA HIS A 514 -15.66 -23.00 8.85
C HIS A 514 -14.92 -22.54 7.61
N ASP A 515 -13.68 -23.00 7.45
CA ASP A 515 -12.92 -22.81 6.22
C ASP A 515 -13.54 -23.62 5.06
N PRO A 516 -13.05 -23.46 3.82
CA PRO A 516 -13.59 -24.22 2.69
C PRO A 516 -13.42 -25.74 2.78
N ARG A 517 -12.67 -26.28 3.77
CA ARG A 517 -12.57 -27.71 4.07
C ARG A 517 -13.71 -28.19 4.97
N GLY A 518 -14.61 -27.30 5.39
CA GLY A 518 -15.68 -27.56 6.35
C GLY A 518 -15.15 -27.79 7.77
N LYS A 519 -14.00 -27.18 8.11
CA LYS A 519 -13.37 -27.31 9.43
C LYS A 519 -13.31 -25.95 10.13
N PRO A 520 -13.46 -25.90 11.46
CA PRO A 520 -13.30 -24.66 12.19
C PRO A 520 -11.87 -24.16 12.06
N ASN A 521 -11.71 -22.91 11.60
CA ASN A 521 -10.42 -22.27 11.46
C ASN A 521 -10.53 -20.77 11.80
N PRO A 522 -10.27 -20.37 13.04
CA PRO A 522 -10.52 -19.00 13.46
C PRO A 522 -9.61 -17.99 12.75
N ALA A 523 -8.42 -18.39 12.33
CA ALA A 523 -7.47 -17.49 11.67
C ALA A 523 -7.81 -17.24 10.19
N ALA A 524 -8.29 -18.25 9.45
CA ALA A 524 -8.53 -18.10 8.00
C ALA A 524 -10.01 -18.02 7.60
N ALA A 525 -10.93 -18.37 8.50
CA ALA A 525 -12.37 -18.26 8.25
C ALA A 525 -13.03 -17.22 9.16
N GLY A 526 -12.32 -16.77 10.20
CA GLY A 526 -12.84 -15.82 11.16
C GLY A 526 -13.67 -16.42 12.29
N VAL A 527 -14.26 -15.51 13.09
CA VAL A 527 -15.07 -15.82 14.26
C VAL A 527 -16.30 -14.91 14.30
N VAL A 528 -17.34 -15.38 14.98
CA VAL A 528 -18.47 -14.53 15.39
C VAL A 528 -18.39 -14.35 16.90
N LEU A 529 -18.27 -13.11 17.35
CA LEU A 529 -18.16 -12.71 18.75
C LEU A 529 -19.35 -11.83 19.11
N GLY A 530 -20.27 -12.36 19.91
CA GLY A 530 -21.58 -11.74 20.09
C GLY A 530 -22.33 -11.74 18.77
N ASP A 531 -22.69 -10.55 18.29
CA ASP A 531 -23.34 -10.26 17.02
C ASP A 531 -22.39 -9.71 15.95
N VAL A 532 -21.09 -9.62 16.23
CA VAL A 532 -20.06 -9.12 15.31
C VAL A 532 -19.30 -10.26 14.66
N ASN A 533 -19.11 -10.20 13.35
CA ASN A 533 -18.29 -11.15 12.58
C ASN A 533 -16.92 -10.55 12.28
N PHE A 534 -15.88 -11.22 12.77
CA PHE A 534 -14.49 -10.90 12.45
C PHE A 534 -13.98 -11.90 11.41
N TYR A 535 -13.26 -11.41 10.41
CA TYR A 535 -12.71 -12.17 9.29
C TYR A 535 -11.30 -11.67 8.94
N ASP A 536 -10.59 -12.46 8.15
CA ASP A 536 -9.25 -12.17 7.61
C ASP A 536 -9.40 -11.43 6.27
#